data_AF-A0A497P4P4-F1
#
_entry.id   AF-A0A497P4P4-F1
#
_cell.length_a   1.000
_cell.length_b   1.000
_cell.length_c   1.000
_cell.angle_alpha   90.00
_cell.angle_beta   90.00
_cell.angle_gamma   90.00
#
_symmetry.space_group_name_H-M   'P 1'
#
loop_
_entity.id
_entity.type
_entity.pdbx_description
1 polymer ?
#
loop_
_entity_poly.entity_id
_entity_poly.type
_entity_poly.pdbx_seq_one_letter_code
_entity_poly.pdbx_strand_id
1 'polypeptide(L)'
;MVEVEIVDKTDNTMRLVIRGVDVSFMNALRRLMLTEIPSMAVDDVVILENSSVLDDEVLAHRLGLIPLTTDLDSYNLPEECPCKSEFGCNLCRVALTLNVEAVEGTRTVYSGDLVSENPDIHPVSDRISIAKLAPNQKLKLEAYARLGKGKVHAKWQPVSMCAYKFFPHVKIDGKLCDACE
;
A
#
# COMPACT_ATOMS: atom_id res chain seq x y z
N MET A 1 32.44 -7.21 9.07
CA MET A 1 31.30 -7.41 10.00
C MET A 1 30.24 -6.39 9.61
N VAL A 2 28.98 -6.78 9.55
CA VAL A 2 27.89 -5.87 9.16
C VAL A 2 27.52 -5.01 10.36
N GLU A 3 27.55 -3.70 10.21
CA GLU A 3 27.13 -2.75 11.25
C GLU A 3 25.90 -2.00 10.75
N VAL A 4 24.89 -1.86 11.63
CA VAL A 4 23.63 -1.17 11.32
C VAL A 4 23.40 -0.10 12.38
N GLU A 5 23.21 1.13 11.93
CA GLU A 5 22.92 2.29 12.77
C GLU A 5 21.57 2.88 12.34
N ILE A 6 20.67 3.09 13.31
CA ILE A 6 19.38 3.74 13.07
C ILE A 6 19.58 5.25 13.24
N VAL A 7 19.48 6.00 12.14
CA VAL A 7 19.61 7.46 12.16
C VAL A 7 18.31 8.10 12.63
N ASP A 8 17.18 7.58 12.15
CA ASP A 8 15.86 8.13 12.42
C ASP A 8 14.79 7.06 12.22
N LYS A 9 13.77 7.08 13.07
CA LYS A 9 12.64 6.16 13.00
C LYS A 9 11.38 6.90 13.43
N THR A 10 10.43 6.98 12.53
CA THR A 10 9.06 7.43 12.75
C THR A 10 8.11 6.27 12.46
N ASP A 11 6.81 6.48 12.64
CA ASP A 11 5.79 5.45 12.37
C ASP A 11 5.76 5.02 10.89
N ASN A 12 6.05 5.96 9.97
CA ASN A 12 5.94 5.73 8.52
C ASN A 12 7.28 5.68 7.79
N THR A 13 8.38 6.11 8.43
CA THR A 13 9.69 6.20 7.79
C THR A 13 10.81 5.73 8.70
N MET A 14 11.82 5.08 8.10
CA MET A 14 13.02 4.63 8.80
C MET A 14 14.25 4.97 7.95
N ARG A 15 15.27 5.55 8.57
CA ARG A 15 16.56 5.86 7.95
C ARG A 15 17.67 5.11 8.66
N LEU A 16 18.42 4.34 7.90
CA LEU A 16 19.47 3.45 8.38
C LEU A 16 20.80 3.79 7.70
N VAL A 17 21.90 3.62 8.43
CA VAL A 17 23.26 3.57 7.90
C VAL A 17 23.76 2.15 8.08
N ILE A 18 24.12 1.50 6.98
CA ILE A 18 24.63 0.12 6.97
C ILE A 18 26.07 0.15 6.46
N ARG A 19 26.98 -0.45 7.23
CA ARG A 19 28.42 -0.55 6.91
C ARG A 19 28.84 -2.01 6.81
N GLY A 20 29.91 -2.26 6.05
CA GLY A 20 30.48 -3.60 5.91
C GLY A 20 29.69 -4.55 5.02
N VAL A 21 28.82 -4.03 4.15
CA VAL A 21 28.07 -4.77 3.13
C VAL A 21 28.41 -4.28 1.73
N ASP A 22 28.27 -5.16 0.75
CA ASP A 22 28.46 -4.81 -0.65
C ASP A 22 27.19 -4.18 -1.27
N VAL A 23 27.37 -3.55 -2.42
CA VAL A 23 26.29 -2.87 -3.16
C VAL A 23 25.24 -3.85 -3.67
N SER A 24 25.64 -5.09 -4.01
CA SER A 24 24.72 -6.10 -4.53
C SER A 24 23.76 -6.57 -3.44
N PHE A 25 24.23 -6.74 -2.21
CA PHE A 25 23.41 -7.03 -1.04
C PHE A 25 22.41 -5.92 -0.74
N MET A 26 22.87 -4.66 -0.72
CA MET A 26 21.97 -3.51 -0.49
C MET A 26 20.90 -3.37 -1.58
N ASN A 27 21.26 -3.58 -2.84
CA ASN A 27 20.29 -3.56 -3.93
C ASN A 27 19.33 -4.75 -3.87
N ALA A 28 19.80 -5.94 -3.48
CA ALA A 28 18.93 -7.10 -3.26
C ALA A 28 17.90 -6.83 -2.15
N LEU A 29 18.35 -6.28 -1.01
CA LEU A 29 17.47 -5.89 0.10
C LEU A 29 16.40 -4.88 -0.35
N ARG A 30 16.82 -3.82 -1.06
CA ARG A 30 15.89 -2.82 -1.64
C ARG A 30 14.86 -3.46 -2.57
N ARG A 31 15.28 -4.41 -3.43
CA ARG A 31 14.39 -5.12 -4.35
C ARG A 31 13.40 -6.02 -3.62
N LEU A 32 13.86 -6.75 -2.60
CA LEU A 32 12.99 -7.60 -1.77
C LEU A 32 11.89 -6.78 -1.09
N MET A 33 12.26 -5.65 -0.47
CA MET A 33 11.31 -4.74 0.16
C MET A 33 10.23 -4.23 -0.80
N LEU A 34 10.57 -4.03 -2.08
CA LEU A 34 9.64 -3.53 -3.09
C LEU A 34 8.78 -4.62 -3.74
N THR A 35 9.19 -5.89 -3.73
CA THR A 35 8.60 -6.89 -4.63
C THR A 35 8.16 -8.18 -3.97
N GLU A 36 8.82 -8.63 -2.91
CA GLU A 36 8.59 -9.98 -2.35
C GLU A 36 7.84 -9.97 -1.02
N ILE A 37 7.83 -8.84 -0.29
CA ILE A 37 7.08 -8.71 0.96
C ILE A 37 5.57 -8.65 0.62
N PRO A 38 4.75 -9.57 1.16
CA PRO A 38 3.31 -9.55 0.92
C PRO A 38 2.61 -8.36 1.58
N SER A 39 1.54 -7.87 0.95
CA SER A 39 0.67 -6.82 1.47
C SER A 39 -0.78 -7.13 1.14
N MET A 40 -1.72 -6.61 1.93
CA MET A 40 -3.16 -6.73 1.70
C MET A 40 -3.63 -5.57 0.80
N ALA A 41 -4.32 -5.89 -0.30
CA ALA A 41 -4.93 -4.89 -1.17
C ALA A 41 -6.21 -5.44 -1.82
N VAL A 42 -7.10 -4.53 -2.23
CA VAL A 42 -8.31 -4.88 -3.00
C VAL A 42 -7.91 -5.46 -4.36
N ASP A 43 -8.50 -6.60 -4.69
CA ASP A 43 -8.24 -7.28 -5.95
C ASP A 43 -9.46 -7.41 -6.84
N ASP A 44 -10.58 -7.89 -6.29
CA ASP A 44 -11.84 -7.94 -7.01
C ASP A 44 -12.79 -6.86 -6.49
N VAL A 45 -13.52 -6.23 -7.40
CA VAL A 45 -14.59 -5.29 -7.05
C VAL A 45 -15.86 -5.71 -7.79
N VAL A 46 -16.92 -5.94 -7.03
CA VAL A 46 -18.27 -6.24 -7.54
C VAL A 46 -19.12 -4.99 -7.35
N ILE A 47 -19.45 -4.33 -8.45
CA ILE A 47 -20.29 -3.13 -8.44
C ILE A 47 -21.75 -3.58 -8.56
N LEU A 48 -22.55 -3.24 -7.54
CA LEU A 48 -23.98 -3.53 -7.51
C LEU A 48 -24.79 -2.38 -8.10
N GLU A 49 -24.37 -1.15 -7.82
CA GLU A 49 -24.99 0.07 -8.34
C GLU A 49 -23.94 1.18 -8.42
N ASN A 50 -23.75 1.76 -9.60
CA ASN A 50 -22.94 2.95 -9.81
C ASN A 50 -23.72 3.94 -10.68
N SER A 51 -24.22 5.00 -10.08
CA SER A 51 -24.78 6.15 -10.80
C SER A 51 -23.89 7.39 -10.71
N SER A 52 -22.63 7.21 -10.29
CA SER A 52 -21.63 8.28 -10.22
C SER A 52 -21.14 8.68 -11.61
N VAL A 53 -20.30 9.73 -11.66
CA VAL A 53 -19.67 10.21 -12.89
C VAL A 53 -18.46 9.35 -13.29
N LEU A 54 -17.90 8.56 -12.37
CA LEU A 54 -16.74 7.73 -12.64
C LEU A 54 -17.18 6.38 -13.20
N ASP A 55 -16.50 5.95 -14.26
CA ASP A 55 -16.68 4.61 -14.82
C ASP A 55 -16.23 3.54 -13.82
N ASP A 56 -16.84 2.37 -13.95
CA ASP A 56 -16.68 1.23 -13.06
C ASP A 56 -15.22 0.78 -12.93
N GLU A 57 -14.48 0.71 -14.04
CA GLU A 57 -13.08 0.32 -14.08
C GLU A 57 -12.18 1.35 -13.39
N VAL A 58 -12.53 2.63 -13.47
CA VAL A 58 -11.78 3.71 -12.81
C VAL A 58 -11.98 3.64 -11.31
N LEU A 59 -13.22 3.38 -10.86
CA LEU A 59 -13.51 3.15 -9.44
C LEU A 59 -12.78 1.91 -8.91
N ALA A 60 -12.85 0.79 -9.63
CA ALA A 60 -12.16 -0.45 -9.25
C ALA A 60 -10.65 -0.24 -9.16
N HIS A 61 -10.05 0.46 -10.13
CA HIS A 61 -8.62 0.79 -10.11
C HIS A 61 -8.24 1.65 -8.90
N ARG A 62 -9.05 2.66 -8.56
CA ARG A 62 -8.81 3.51 -7.39
C ARG A 62 -8.90 2.74 -6.09
N LEU A 63 -9.93 1.90 -5.94
CA LEU A 63 -10.11 1.03 -4.77
C LEU A 63 -8.93 0.07 -4.60
N GLY A 64 -8.43 -0.49 -5.72
CA GLY A 64 -7.25 -1.35 -5.74
C GLY A 64 -5.98 -0.69 -5.20
N LEU A 65 -5.85 0.63 -5.29
CA LEU A 65 -4.67 1.38 -4.85
C LEU A 65 -4.81 1.99 -3.45
N ILE A 66 -5.94 1.80 -2.76
CA ILE A 66 -6.09 2.22 -1.36
C ILE A 66 -5.26 1.27 -0.48
N PRO A 67 -4.26 1.76 0.26
CA PRO A 67 -3.48 0.92 1.16
C PRO A 67 -4.36 0.47 2.32
N LEU A 68 -4.37 -0.84 2.57
CA LEU A 68 -5.04 -1.46 3.71
C LEU A 68 -4.02 -1.88 4.77
N THR A 69 -4.45 -1.92 6.02
CA THR A 69 -3.71 -2.62 7.07
C THR A 69 -3.59 -4.10 6.70
N THR A 70 -2.44 -4.68 7.01
CA THR A 70 -2.09 -6.05 6.62
C THR A 70 -1.83 -6.87 7.85
N ASP A 71 -2.54 -7.98 7.99
CA ASP A 71 -2.27 -9.03 8.98
C ASP A 71 -1.73 -10.28 8.25
N LEU A 72 -0.45 -10.58 8.46
CA LEU A 72 0.23 -11.72 7.84
C LEU A 72 0.09 -13.00 8.67
N ASP A 73 -0.35 -12.91 9.92
CA ASP A 73 -0.48 -14.06 10.81
C ASP A 73 -1.83 -14.77 10.60
N SER A 74 -2.91 -13.99 10.39
CA SER A 74 -4.25 -14.53 10.19
C SER A 74 -4.56 -14.93 8.74
N TYR A 75 -3.86 -14.36 7.76
CA TYR A 75 -4.16 -14.56 6.34
C TYR A 75 -3.03 -15.28 5.61
N ASN A 76 -3.41 -16.19 4.72
CA ASN A 76 -2.49 -16.90 3.84
C ASN A 76 -2.51 -16.31 2.43
N LEU A 77 -1.36 -16.40 1.73
CA LEU A 77 -1.32 -16.12 0.30
C LEU A 77 -2.29 -17.06 -0.44
N PRO A 78 -3.03 -16.58 -1.46
CA PRO A 78 -3.96 -17.41 -2.22
C PRO A 78 -3.34 -18.70 -2.80
N GLU A 79 -2.06 -18.63 -3.18
CA GLU A 79 -1.28 -19.76 -3.72
C GLU A 79 -0.98 -20.84 -2.67
N GLU A 80 -0.85 -20.45 -1.40
CA GLU A 80 -0.49 -21.32 -0.29
C GLU A 80 -1.72 -21.78 0.50
N CYS A 81 -2.88 -21.18 0.24
CA CYS A 81 -4.10 -21.46 0.97
C CYS A 81 -4.67 -22.86 0.65
N PRO A 82 -5.10 -23.65 1.65
CA PRO A 82 -5.67 -24.98 1.44
C PRO A 82 -6.92 -25.00 0.56
N CYS A 83 -7.68 -23.90 0.49
CA CYS A 83 -8.96 -23.87 -0.22
C CYS A 83 -8.80 -24.02 -1.74
N LYS A 84 -7.67 -23.62 -2.32
CA LYS A 84 -7.36 -23.65 -3.78
C LYS A 84 -8.50 -23.16 -4.69
N SER A 85 -9.41 -22.36 -4.14
CA SER A 85 -10.57 -21.80 -4.81
C SER A 85 -10.21 -20.41 -5.33
N GLU A 86 -10.61 -20.11 -6.57
CA GLU A 86 -10.43 -18.77 -7.15
C GLU A 86 -11.17 -17.70 -6.35
N PHE A 87 -12.33 -18.03 -5.78
CA PHE A 87 -13.10 -17.11 -4.95
C PHE A 87 -12.49 -16.89 -3.57
N GLY A 88 -11.55 -17.74 -3.15
CA GLY A 88 -10.93 -17.68 -1.82
C GLY A 88 -11.86 -18.15 -0.69
N CYS A 89 -11.33 -18.13 0.52
CA CYS A 89 -12.05 -18.38 1.77
C CYS A 89 -11.69 -17.30 2.80
N ASN A 90 -12.31 -17.34 3.98
CA ASN A 90 -12.09 -16.36 5.05
C ASN A 90 -10.63 -16.28 5.54
N LEU A 91 -9.79 -17.27 5.22
CA LEU A 91 -8.36 -17.30 5.56
C LEU A 91 -7.46 -16.65 4.50
N CYS A 92 -7.96 -16.30 3.31
CA CYS A 92 -7.15 -15.70 2.24
C CYS A 92 -7.80 -14.48 1.58
N ARG A 93 -9.01 -14.11 2.00
CA ARG A 93 -9.80 -13.01 1.46
C ARG A 93 -10.61 -12.35 2.56
N VAL A 94 -10.81 -11.04 2.44
CA VAL A 94 -11.72 -10.25 3.29
C VAL A 94 -12.59 -9.36 2.42
N ALA A 95 -13.87 -9.24 2.79
CA ALA A 95 -14.82 -8.38 2.08
C ALA A 95 -14.92 -7.00 2.74
N LEU A 96 -14.94 -5.96 1.92
CA LEU A 96 -15.24 -4.58 2.26
C LEU A 96 -16.48 -4.13 1.49
N THR A 97 -17.45 -3.55 2.16
CA THR A 97 -18.69 -3.08 1.55
C THR A 97 -18.76 -1.56 1.56
N LEU A 98 -19.24 -0.98 0.47
CA LEU A 98 -19.54 0.44 0.37
C LEU A 98 -20.99 0.61 -0.05
N ASN A 99 -21.76 1.39 0.72
CA ASN A 99 -23.13 1.72 0.37
C ASN A 99 -23.41 3.18 0.74
N VAL A 100 -23.33 4.06 -0.26
CA VAL A 100 -23.38 5.51 -0.07
C VAL A 100 -24.32 6.14 -1.09
N GLU A 101 -25.16 7.06 -0.60
CA GLU A 101 -26.06 7.89 -1.40
C GLU A 101 -25.88 9.37 -1.03
N ALA A 102 -25.93 10.24 -2.04
CA ALA A 102 -25.91 11.68 -1.88
C ALA A 102 -27.34 12.24 -1.98
N VAL A 103 -27.92 12.72 -0.88
CA VAL A 103 -29.34 13.14 -0.85
C VAL A 103 -29.50 14.62 -1.23
N GLU A 104 -29.00 15.54 -0.40
CA GLU A 104 -29.31 16.98 -0.55
C GLU A 104 -28.19 17.80 -1.20
N GLY A 105 -26.99 17.24 -1.36
CA GLY A 105 -25.83 17.96 -1.86
C GLY A 105 -24.70 17.04 -2.34
N THR A 106 -23.64 17.65 -2.87
CA THR A 106 -22.47 16.89 -3.32
C THR A 106 -21.79 16.20 -2.13
N ARG A 107 -21.69 14.88 -2.16
CA ARG A 107 -20.98 14.08 -1.15
C ARG A 107 -19.66 13.58 -1.72
N THR A 108 -18.57 13.79 -1.00
CA THR A 108 -17.31 13.11 -1.31
C THR A 108 -17.29 11.79 -0.56
N VAL A 109 -17.09 10.71 -1.30
CA VAL A 109 -16.91 9.37 -0.75
C VAL A 109 -15.44 9.18 -0.43
N TYR A 110 -15.13 8.78 0.78
CA TYR A 110 -13.78 8.55 1.28
C TYR A 110 -13.53 7.08 1.57
N SER A 111 -12.27 6.71 1.69
CA SER A 111 -11.85 5.36 2.12
C SER A 111 -12.46 4.97 3.47
N GLY A 112 -12.65 5.90 4.40
CA GLY A 112 -13.32 5.64 5.68
C GLY A 112 -14.81 5.25 5.57
N ASP A 113 -15.45 5.45 4.41
CA ASP A 113 -16.82 4.96 4.17
C ASP A 113 -16.86 3.45 3.88
N LEU A 114 -15.70 2.79 3.67
CA LEU A 114 -15.61 1.33 3.47
C LEU A 114 -15.79 0.59 4.79
N VAL A 115 -16.77 -0.31 4.84
CA VAL A 115 -17.02 -1.17 6.00
C VAL A 115 -16.42 -2.54 5.76
N SER A 116 -15.38 -2.89 6.51
CA SER A 116 -14.73 -4.20 6.42
C SER A 116 -15.43 -5.25 7.29
N GLU A 117 -15.47 -6.49 6.83
CA GLU A 117 -15.92 -7.63 7.63
C GLU A 117 -14.95 -7.92 8.79
N ASN A 118 -13.65 -7.73 8.58
CA ASN A 118 -12.63 -7.82 9.63
C ASN A 118 -12.14 -6.40 10.00
N PRO A 119 -12.40 -5.92 11.23
CA PRO A 119 -11.96 -4.60 11.68
C PRO A 119 -10.44 -4.38 11.61
N ASP A 120 -9.64 -5.44 11.71
CA ASP A 120 -8.18 -5.33 11.64
C ASP A 120 -7.68 -5.01 10.23
N ILE A 121 -8.51 -5.26 9.20
CA ILE A 121 -8.22 -4.92 7.81
C ILE A 121 -9.08 -3.73 7.39
N HIS A 122 -8.51 -2.53 7.46
CA HIS A 122 -9.16 -1.29 7.10
C HIS A 122 -8.19 -0.37 6.35
N PRO A 123 -8.67 0.67 5.65
CA PRO A 123 -7.79 1.63 5.01
C PRO A 123 -6.83 2.28 6.00
N VAL A 124 -5.54 2.36 5.64
CA VAL A 124 -4.51 3.01 6.49
C VAL A 124 -4.82 4.50 6.72
N SER A 125 -5.52 5.12 5.78
CA SER A 125 -6.04 6.47 5.92
C SER A 125 -7.50 6.52 5.50
N ASP A 126 -8.34 7.10 6.34
CA ASP A 126 -9.78 7.26 6.10
C ASP A 126 -10.13 8.43 5.18
N ARG A 127 -9.14 9.23 4.77
CA ARG A 127 -9.35 10.49 4.04
C ARG A 127 -9.02 10.41 2.55
N ILE A 128 -8.77 9.21 2.02
CA ILE A 128 -8.48 9.04 0.60
C ILE A 128 -9.80 9.17 -0.15
N SER A 129 -9.94 10.20 -0.99
CA SER A 129 -11.15 10.37 -1.79
C SER A 129 -11.24 9.26 -2.84
N ILE A 130 -12.41 8.60 -2.92
CA ILE A 130 -12.72 7.56 -3.90
C ILE A 130 -13.50 8.19 -5.06
N ALA A 131 -14.59 8.88 -4.75
CA ALA A 131 -15.48 9.47 -5.74
C ALA A 131 -16.16 10.73 -5.17
N LYS A 132 -16.72 11.55 -6.06
CA LYS A 132 -17.65 12.61 -5.69
C LYS A 132 -19.00 12.31 -6.32
N LEU A 133 -20.04 12.33 -5.51
CA LEU A 133 -21.42 12.08 -5.91
C LEU A 133 -22.18 13.39 -5.93
N ALA A 134 -22.85 13.67 -7.05
CA ALA A 134 -23.87 14.70 -7.15
C ALA A 134 -25.17 14.26 -6.45
N PRO A 135 -26.11 15.18 -6.17
CA PRO A 135 -27.39 14.82 -5.55
C PRO A 135 -28.13 13.72 -6.34
N ASN A 136 -28.71 12.78 -5.60
CA ASN A 136 -29.37 11.55 -6.06
C ASN A 136 -28.47 10.48 -6.69
N GLN A 137 -27.15 10.65 -6.69
CA GLN A 137 -26.23 9.58 -7.10
C GLN A 137 -25.97 8.61 -5.94
N LYS A 138 -25.82 7.34 -6.31
CA LYS A 138 -25.61 6.19 -5.42
C LYS A 138 -24.39 5.40 -5.88
N LEU A 139 -23.68 4.88 -4.90
CA LEU A 139 -22.57 3.96 -5.11
C LEU A 139 -22.69 2.80 -4.11
N LYS A 140 -22.93 1.61 -4.64
CA LYS A 140 -23.03 0.37 -3.90
C LYS A 140 -22.12 -0.68 -4.52
N LEU A 141 -21.15 -1.17 -3.75
CA LEU A 141 -20.18 -2.16 -4.21
C LEU A 141 -19.65 -3.01 -3.06
N GLU A 142 -19.10 -4.16 -3.43
CA GLU A 142 -18.31 -5.05 -2.59
C GLU A 142 -16.90 -5.14 -3.17
N ALA A 143 -15.90 -4.81 -2.37
CA ALA A 143 -14.49 -4.91 -2.69
C ALA A 143 -13.89 -6.06 -1.88
N TYR A 144 -13.10 -6.90 -2.52
CA TYR A 144 -12.49 -8.04 -1.86
C TYR A 144 -10.99 -7.90 -1.86
N ALA A 145 -10.41 -7.86 -0.66
CA ALA A 145 -8.98 -7.76 -0.47
C ALA A 145 -8.35 -9.13 -0.22
N ARG A 146 -7.14 -9.31 -0.73
CA ARG A 146 -6.31 -10.50 -0.54
C ARG A 146 -4.83 -10.13 -0.42
N LEU A 147 -4.06 -11.02 0.20
CA LEU A 147 -2.62 -10.91 0.21
C LEU A 147 -2.07 -11.12 -1.20
N GLY A 148 -1.09 -10.29 -1.57
CA GLY A 148 -0.33 -10.43 -2.80
C GLY A 148 1.04 -9.78 -2.66
N LYS A 149 1.83 -9.84 -3.73
CA LYS A 149 3.21 -9.36 -3.74
C LYS A 149 3.41 -8.24 -4.76
N GLY A 150 4.24 -7.26 -4.42
CA GLY A 150 4.59 -6.13 -5.30
C GLY A 150 5.18 -6.55 -6.66
N LYS A 151 5.74 -7.76 -6.76
CA LYS A 151 6.19 -8.35 -8.03
C LYS A 151 5.07 -8.52 -9.06
N VAL A 152 3.83 -8.78 -8.62
CA VAL A 152 2.67 -8.99 -9.49
C VAL A 152 2.03 -7.66 -9.88
N HIS A 153 1.81 -6.78 -8.91
CA HIS A 153 1.21 -5.47 -9.13
C HIS A 153 1.66 -4.46 -8.07
N ALA A 154 1.76 -3.19 -8.46
CA ALA A 154 2.23 -2.09 -7.59
C ALA A 154 1.38 -1.89 -6.34
N LYS A 155 0.09 -2.26 -6.38
CA LYS A 155 -0.83 -2.18 -5.23
C LYS A 155 -0.41 -3.00 -4.01
N TRP A 156 0.38 -4.06 -4.23
CA TRP A 156 0.92 -4.90 -3.17
C TRP A 156 2.34 -4.51 -2.79
N GLN A 157 2.81 -3.32 -3.16
CA GLN A 157 4.07 -2.80 -2.65
C GLN A 157 3.86 -2.22 -1.25
N PRO A 158 4.47 -2.80 -0.20
CA PRO A 158 4.24 -2.35 1.18
C PRO A 158 5.01 -1.09 1.54
N VAL A 159 5.89 -0.61 0.65
CA VAL A 159 6.71 0.58 0.86
C VAL A 159 6.40 1.62 -0.21
N SER A 160 6.12 2.85 0.22
CA SER A 160 5.92 3.97 -0.71
C SER A 160 7.22 4.36 -1.42
N MET A 161 8.36 4.27 -0.73
CA MET A 161 9.68 4.56 -1.28
C MET A 161 10.76 3.80 -0.51
N CYS A 162 11.61 3.07 -1.25
CA CYS A 162 12.80 2.43 -0.70
C CYS A 162 14.01 2.75 -1.59
N ALA A 163 14.94 3.54 -1.07
CA ALA A 163 16.14 3.97 -1.76
C ALA A 163 17.34 3.95 -0.81
N TYR A 164 18.52 3.72 -1.36
CA TYR A 164 19.78 3.87 -0.64
C TYR A 164 20.73 4.75 -1.44
N LYS A 165 21.69 5.34 -0.74
CA LYS A 165 22.78 6.11 -1.33
C LYS A 165 24.08 5.76 -0.66
N PHE A 166 25.19 5.98 -1.36
CA PHE A 166 26.51 5.86 -0.74
C PHE A 166 26.68 6.93 0.34
N PHE A 167 27.42 6.58 1.39
CA PHE A 167 27.81 7.54 2.40
C PHE A 167 28.82 8.52 1.77
N PRO A 168 28.56 9.83 1.78
CA PRO A 168 29.44 10.79 1.13
C PRO A 168 30.77 10.86 1.89
N HIS A 169 31.88 10.70 1.16
CA HIS A 169 33.22 10.86 1.70
C HIS A 169 33.87 12.11 1.08
N VAL A 170 33.73 13.25 1.77
CA VAL A 170 34.28 14.53 1.30
C VAL A 170 35.69 14.67 1.85
N LYS A 171 36.68 14.75 0.95
CA LYS A 171 38.07 15.13 1.28
C LYS A 171 38.30 16.56 0.84
N ILE A 172 38.73 17.42 1.76
CA ILE A 172 39.13 18.79 1.46
C ILE A 172 40.65 18.77 1.22
N ASP A 173 41.10 19.28 0.07
CA ASP A 173 42.52 19.48 -0.20
C ASP A 173 42.94 20.86 0.29
N GLY A 174 43.74 20.90 1.36
CA GLY A 174 44.22 22.16 1.94
C GLY A 174 45.14 22.97 1.01
N LYS A 175 45.78 22.34 0.01
CA LYS A 175 46.64 23.07 -0.95
C LYS A 175 45.84 23.86 -1.97
N LEU A 176 44.61 23.45 -2.21
CA LEU A 176 43.67 24.07 -3.14
C LEU A 176 42.57 24.85 -2.40
N CYS A 177 42.69 24.98 -1.08
CA CYS A 177 41.71 25.70 -0.27
C CYS A 177 42.09 27.19 -0.21
N ASP A 178 41.45 27.98 -1.07
CA ASP A 178 41.68 29.42 -1.17
C ASP A 178 41.16 30.23 0.04
N ALA A 179 40.41 29.59 0.94
CA ALA A 179 39.73 30.19 2.09
C ALA A 179 40.06 29.52 3.44
N CYS A 180 41.05 28.63 3.48
CA CYS A 180 41.54 28.01 4.71
C CYS A 180 42.85 28.73 5.11
N GLU A 181 42.76 29.74 6.00
CA GLU A 181 43.95 30.37 6.62
C GLU A 181 44.72 29.38 7.52
#